data_AF-A0A517R569-F1
#
_entry.id   AF-A0A517R569-F1
#
_cell.length_a   1.000
_cell.length_b   1.000
_cell.length_c   1.000
_cell.angle_alpha   90.00
_cell.angle_beta   90.00
_cell.angle_gamma   90.00
#
_symmetry.space_group_name_H-M   'P 1'
#
loop_
_entity.id
_entity.type
_entity.pdbx_description
1 polymer ?
#
loop_
_entity_poly.entity_id
_entity_poly.type
_entity_poly.pdbx_seq_one_letter_code
_entity_poly.pdbx_strand_id
1 'polypeptide(L)'
;MKFLRGIFRVTQKNKSLSVPLLEDLFFRDPSQPRINLQAKSVRESIAALDSGTAIEWLETRISSPITREWGEALYLLNPDWVDIDRWLRRSKLHALAAADALLFYARQYSSVDGREPHLPVGAAPSTINETLNVVLVHYGNPRLRDAAMRIRHVWPEGTPVRHTVEIPAFLDSAAQSIFESRSELVEEWRVKMVTGIEPPTSVNQMWSLLLEVAAEHEIVAIVDWSEFPELIVGEICSIRSADMFSLNWQDYANHHGDIRELFERIGADCKQEGRLLVSLNTGGDEFALIYLAPKDSDELESLLNSVLDDRPTVERFGV
;
A
#
# COMPACT_ATOMS: atom_id res chain seq x y z
N MET A 1 25.51 -32.50 21.67
CA MET A 1 26.43 -31.34 21.58
C MET A 1 26.37 -30.77 20.17
N LYS A 2 25.94 -29.50 20.07
CA LYS A 2 26.08 -28.52 18.97
C LYS A 2 26.20 -29.03 17.51
N PHE A 3 25.08 -28.95 16.78
CA PHE A 3 25.06 -28.85 15.31
C PHE A 3 25.21 -27.37 14.91
N LEU A 4 26.17 -27.10 14.02
CA LEU A 4 26.47 -25.78 13.47
C LEU A 4 25.43 -25.39 12.39
N ARG A 5 24.72 -24.28 12.62
CA ARG A 5 23.92 -23.60 11.60
C ARG A 5 24.84 -22.76 10.72
N GLY A 6 24.84 -23.04 9.42
CA GLY A 6 25.46 -22.20 8.40
C GLY A 6 24.64 -20.93 8.19
N ILE A 7 25.26 -19.78 8.45
CA ILE A 7 24.75 -18.46 8.09
C ILE A 7 25.20 -18.18 6.66
N PHE A 8 24.26 -18.06 5.72
CA PHE A 8 24.53 -17.47 4.42
C PHE A 8 24.79 -15.97 4.61
N ARG A 9 26.08 -15.58 4.62
CA ARG A 9 26.50 -14.19 4.39
C ARG A 9 26.39 -13.91 2.89
N VAL A 10 25.32 -13.21 2.49
CA VAL A 10 25.33 -12.48 1.21
C VAL A 10 26.34 -11.35 1.38
N THR A 11 27.54 -11.56 0.85
CA THR A 11 28.53 -10.49 0.69
C THR A 11 28.12 -9.70 -0.54
N GLN A 12 27.43 -8.57 -0.34
CA GLN A 12 27.35 -7.54 -1.37
C GLN A 12 28.79 -7.07 -1.66
N LYS A 13 29.33 -7.49 -2.80
CA LYS A 13 30.53 -6.88 -3.37
C LYS A 13 30.14 -5.45 -3.77
N ASN A 14 30.51 -4.49 -2.93
CA ASN A 14 30.60 -3.08 -3.29
C ASN A 14 31.49 -2.95 -4.54
N LYS A 15 30.86 -2.86 -5.72
CA LYS A 15 31.45 -2.11 -6.82
C LYS A 15 31.40 -0.66 -6.38
N SER A 16 32.57 -0.12 -6.01
CA SER A 16 32.75 1.32 -5.92
C SER A 16 32.26 1.94 -7.22
N LEU A 17 31.09 2.57 -7.20
CA LEU A 17 30.69 3.53 -8.22
C LEU A 17 31.80 4.57 -8.26
N SER A 18 32.43 4.69 -9.42
CA SER A 18 33.49 5.66 -9.62
C SER A 18 32.92 7.06 -9.35
N VAL A 19 33.60 7.79 -8.46
CA VAL A 19 33.37 9.20 -8.08
C VAL A 19 33.04 10.18 -9.24
N PRO A 20 33.44 10.00 -10.52
CA PRO A 20 33.18 10.99 -11.57
C PRO A 20 31.69 11.24 -11.89
N LEU A 21 30.81 10.25 -11.68
CA LEU A 21 29.37 10.40 -12.01
C LEU A 21 28.62 11.24 -10.97
N LEU A 22 29.13 11.29 -9.73
CA LEU A 22 28.60 12.15 -8.67
C LEU A 22 29.05 13.59 -8.90
N GLU A 23 30.33 13.84 -9.17
CA GLU A 23 30.84 15.21 -9.40
C GLU A 23 30.14 15.93 -10.57
N ASP A 24 29.81 15.22 -11.65
CA ASP A 24 29.06 15.78 -12.79
C ASP A 24 27.60 16.17 -12.46
N LEU A 25 27.01 15.63 -11.38
CA LEU A 25 25.68 15.99 -10.88
C LEU A 25 25.75 17.11 -9.81
N PHE A 26 26.82 17.17 -9.01
CA PHE A 26 26.96 18.17 -7.95
C PHE A 26 27.54 19.52 -8.43
N PHE A 27 28.41 19.53 -9.46
CA PHE A 27 29.19 20.71 -9.86
C PHE A 27 28.77 21.39 -11.16
N ARG A 28 27.60 21.08 -11.74
CA ARG A 28 27.14 21.79 -12.96
C ARG A 28 26.76 23.24 -12.68
N ASP A 29 27.20 24.10 -13.60
CA ASP A 29 26.94 25.53 -13.71
C ASP A 29 25.44 25.86 -13.50
N PRO A 30 25.08 26.75 -12.55
CA PRO A 30 23.69 27.14 -12.28
C PRO A 30 22.97 27.81 -13.46
N SER A 31 23.67 28.15 -14.54
CA SER A 31 23.11 28.71 -15.77
C SER A 31 22.54 27.67 -16.75
N GLN A 32 22.76 26.37 -16.54
CA GLN A 32 22.21 25.33 -17.42
C GLN A 32 20.71 25.04 -17.13
N PRO A 33 19.90 24.73 -18.17
CA PRO A 33 18.50 24.39 -18.00
C PRO A 33 18.34 23.20 -17.05
N ARG A 34 17.53 23.38 -16.01
CA ARG A 34 17.29 22.38 -14.97
C ARG A 34 16.72 21.13 -15.61
N ILE A 35 17.53 20.07 -15.66
CA ILE A 35 17.11 18.76 -16.11
C ILE A 35 15.97 18.32 -15.19
N ASN A 36 14.84 17.88 -15.77
CA ASN A 36 13.82 17.12 -15.04
C ASN A 36 14.50 15.87 -14.50
N LEU A 37 15.05 15.96 -13.30
CA LEU A 37 15.62 14.85 -12.57
C LEU A 37 14.48 13.87 -12.32
N GLN A 38 14.43 12.81 -13.12
CA GLN A 38 13.48 11.73 -12.89
C GLN A 38 13.79 11.10 -11.53
N ALA A 39 12.76 10.79 -10.75
CA ALA A 39 12.85 10.28 -9.38
C ALA A 39 13.85 9.13 -9.19
N LYS A 40 14.05 8.29 -10.21
CA LYS A 40 15.04 7.20 -10.21
C LYS A 40 16.49 7.70 -10.08
N SER A 41 16.84 8.79 -10.77
CA SER A 41 18.17 9.43 -10.69
C SER A 41 18.41 10.08 -9.32
N VAL A 42 17.34 10.57 -8.67
CA VAL A 42 17.40 11.13 -7.31
C VAL A 42 17.72 10.03 -6.29
N ARG A 43 17.07 8.85 -6.38
CA ARG A 43 17.35 7.71 -5.48
C ARG A 43 18.79 7.21 -5.58
N GLU A 44 19.31 7.05 -6.80
CA GLU A 44 20.69 6.60 -7.03
C GLU A 44 21.73 7.60 -6.50
N SER A 45 21.46 8.91 -6.63
CA SER A 45 22.34 9.98 -6.12
C SER A 45 22.32 10.05 -4.58
N ILE A 46 21.16 9.82 -3.98
CA ILE A 46 20.97 9.83 -2.52
C ILE A 46 21.65 8.65 -1.83
N ALA A 47 21.63 7.46 -2.44
CA ALA A 47 22.20 6.24 -1.86
C ALA A 47 23.72 6.33 -1.59
N ALA A 48 24.40 7.31 -2.19
CA ALA A 48 25.84 7.54 -2.03
C ALA A 48 26.21 8.57 -0.94
N LEU A 49 25.23 9.25 -0.34
CA LEU A 49 25.44 10.33 0.64
C LEU A 49 25.07 9.88 2.06
N ASP A 50 25.64 10.54 3.08
CA ASP A 50 25.07 10.48 4.43
C ASP A 50 23.70 11.20 4.46
N SER A 51 22.83 10.83 5.41
CA SER A 51 21.45 11.33 5.44
C SER A 51 21.36 12.85 5.56
N GLY A 52 22.24 13.47 6.35
CA GLY A 52 22.28 14.94 6.50
C GLY A 52 22.62 15.64 5.19
N THR A 53 23.72 15.24 4.55
CA THR A 53 24.14 15.80 3.25
C THR A 53 23.10 15.57 2.16
N ALA A 54 22.42 14.42 2.18
CA ALA A 54 21.37 14.11 1.22
C ALA A 54 20.12 14.99 1.39
N ILE A 55 19.71 15.28 2.63
CA ILE A 55 18.60 16.18 2.92
C ILE A 55 18.94 17.60 2.44
N GLU A 56 20.14 18.11 2.76
CA GLU A 56 20.58 19.42 2.28
C GLU A 56 20.63 19.49 0.75
N TRP A 57 21.12 18.43 0.10
CA TRP A 57 21.13 18.36 -1.34
C TRP A 57 19.71 18.42 -1.94
N LEU A 58 18.79 17.63 -1.40
CA LEU A 58 17.38 17.68 -1.82
C LEU A 58 16.79 19.08 -1.62
N GLU A 59 17.10 19.74 -0.50
CA GLU A 59 16.61 21.09 -0.16
C GLU A 59 17.08 22.13 -1.19
N THR A 60 18.31 22.02 -1.68
CA THR A 60 18.85 22.97 -2.68
C THR A 60 18.37 22.70 -4.11
N ARG A 61 17.88 21.49 -4.41
CA ARG A 61 17.54 21.04 -5.76
C ARG A 61 16.05 20.94 -6.05
N ILE A 62 15.20 21.00 -5.01
CA ILE A 62 13.75 20.94 -5.18
C ILE A 62 13.24 22.02 -6.15
N SER A 63 12.41 21.62 -7.11
CA SER A 63 11.90 22.53 -8.14
C SER A 63 10.52 22.11 -8.63
N SER A 64 9.77 23.07 -9.18
CA SER A 64 8.46 22.79 -9.77
C SER A 64 8.61 21.99 -11.08
N PRO A 65 7.73 21.02 -11.37
CA PRO A 65 6.58 20.59 -10.55
C PRO A 65 6.98 19.71 -9.36
N ILE A 66 6.33 19.91 -8.21
CA ILE A 66 6.48 19.01 -7.06
C ILE A 66 5.55 17.82 -7.25
N THR A 67 6.15 16.67 -7.52
CA THR A 67 5.49 15.38 -7.59
C THR A 67 5.67 14.61 -6.26
N ARG A 68 4.98 13.48 -6.10
CA ARG A 68 5.02 12.70 -4.83
C ARG A 68 6.39 12.09 -4.55
N GLU A 69 7.18 11.86 -5.59
CA GLU A 69 8.50 11.23 -5.51
C GLU A 69 9.52 12.10 -4.76
N TRP A 70 9.33 13.42 -4.71
CA TRP A 70 10.15 14.28 -3.85
C TRP A 70 9.91 13.98 -2.37
N GLY A 71 8.66 13.77 -1.98
CA GLY A 71 8.31 13.37 -0.62
C GLY A 71 8.77 11.96 -0.28
N GLU A 72 8.69 11.04 -1.24
CA GLU A 72 9.22 9.69 -1.07
C GLU A 72 10.74 9.70 -0.88
N ALA A 73 11.47 10.45 -1.70
CA ALA A 73 12.91 10.60 -1.58
C ALA A 73 13.30 11.18 -0.21
N LEU A 74 12.58 12.21 0.24
CA LEU A 74 12.77 12.78 1.58
C LEU A 74 12.44 11.75 2.68
N TYR A 75 11.36 11.00 2.55
CA TYR A 75 10.98 9.94 3.49
C TYR A 75 12.03 8.83 3.61
N LEU A 76 12.60 8.37 2.48
CA LEU A 76 13.62 7.31 2.44
C LEU A 76 14.92 7.71 3.14
N LEU A 77 15.18 9.01 3.30
CA LEU A 77 16.30 9.53 4.10
C LEU A 77 16.06 9.46 5.60
N ASN A 78 14.86 9.06 6.02
CA ASN A 78 14.41 8.96 7.41
C ASN A 78 14.75 10.22 8.25
N PRO A 79 14.36 11.42 7.78
CA PRO A 79 14.62 12.67 8.49
C PRO A 79 13.91 12.66 9.85
N ASP A 80 14.53 13.31 10.83
CA ASP A 80 13.85 13.58 12.10
C ASP A 80 12.79 14.67 11.95
N TRP A 81 12.04 14.92 13.02
CA TRP A 81 11.01 15.94 13.02
C TRP A 81 11.55 17.36 12.81
N VAL A 82 12.77 17.66 13.28
CA VAL A 82 13.37 18.98 13.15
C VAL A 82 13.60 19.32 11.68
N ASP A 83 14.09 18.35 10.90
CA ASP A 83 14.26 18.49 9.47
C ASP A 83 12.91 18.64 8.74
N ILE A 84 11.91 17.83 9.07
CA ILE A 84 10.58 17.91 8.45
C ILE A 84 9.89 19.25 8.77
N ASP A 85 9.90 19.71 10.02
CA ASP A 85 9.34 21.01 10.44
C ASP A 85 10.02 22.17 9.71
N ARG A 86 11.36 22.15 9.61
CA ARG A 86 12.12 23.14 8.84
C ARG A 86 11.64 23.18 7.39
N TRP A 87 11.51 22.02 6.74
CA TRP A 87 11.04 21.92 5.36
C TRP A 87 9.59 22.42 5.19
N LEU A 88 8.70 22.06 6.10
CA LEU A 88 7.31 22.51 6.13
C LEU A 88 7.19 24.04 6.14
N ARG A 89 8.10 24.73 6.84
CA ARG A 89 8.06 26.20 7.02
C ARG A 89 8.86 26.99 5.98
N ARG A 90 9.72 26.34 5.19
CA ARG A 90 10.71 27.02 4.34
C ARG A 90 10.11 27.69 3.09
N SER A 91 9.44 26.91 2.26
CA SER A 91 8.74 27.43 1.06
C SER A 91 7.61 26.49 0.67
N LYS A 92 6.66 26.97 -0.15
CA LYS A 92 5.54 26.15 -0.63
C LYS A 92 5.98 24.83 -1.29
N LEU A 93 7.10 24.83 -2.02
CA LEU A 93 7.60 23.61 -2.68
C LEU A 93 8.11 22.59 -1.66
N HIS A 94 8.87 23.05 -0.66
CA HIS A 94 9.37 22.21 0.44
C HIS A 94 8.22 21.69 1.30
N ALA A 95 7.24 22.54 1.59
CA ALA A 95 6.06 22.15 2.36
C ALA A 95 5.28 21.02 1.69
N LEU A 96 5.14 21.06 0.35
CA LEU A 96 4.50 19.98 -0.40
C LEU A 96 5.28 18.67 -0.30
N ALA A 97 6.59 18.69 -0.54
CA ALA A 97 7.43 17.50 -0.42
C ALA A 97 7.46 16.94 1.01
N ALA A 98 7.54 17.80 2.03
CA ALA A 98 7.49 17.37 3.42
C ALA A 98 6.12 16.80 3.82
N ALA A 99 5.02 17.38 3.34
CA ALA A 99 3.69 16.82 3.56
C ALA A 99 3.53 15.46 2.87
N ASP A 100 4.05 15.28 1.65
CA ASP A 100 4.09 13.98 0.99
C ASP A 100 4.95 12.97 1.79
N ALA A 101 6.10 13.38 2.32
CA ALA A 101 6.94 12.53 3.17
C ALA A 101 6.20 12.06 4.43
N LEU A 102 5.47 12.96 5.09
CA LEU A 102 4.59 12.61 6.21
C LEU A 102 3.47 11.64 5.82
N LEU A 103 2.93 11.73 4.60
CA LEU A 103 1.98 10.73 4.09
C LEU A 103 2.62 9.36 3.90
N PHE A 104 3.91 9.28 3.52
CA PHE A 104 4.63 8.00 3.47
C PHE A 104 4.85 7.40 4.87
N TYR A 105 5.22 8.23 5.85
CA TYR A 105 5.24 7.82 7.26
C TYR A 105 3.88 7.28 7.72
N ALA A 106 2.80 8.01 7.40
CA ALA A 106 1.44 7.64 7.76
C ALA A 106 0.94 6.36 7.06
N ARG A 107 1.44 6.04 5.86
CA ARG A 107 1.07 4.82 5.10
C ARG A 107 1.67 3.54 5.65
N GLN A 108 2.83 3.60 6.31
CA GLN A 108 3.38 2.43 7.00
C GLN A 108 2.59 2.03 8.25
N TYR A 109 1.51 2.75 8.55
CA TYR A 109 0.43 2.26 9.38
C TYR A 109 -0.40 1.22 8.61
N SER A 110 0.05 -0.03 8.65
CA SER A 110 -0.82 -1.18 8.39
C SER A 110 -1.27 -1.71 9.75
N SER A 111 -2.57 -1.73 10.00
CA SER A 111 -3.21 -2.26 11.22
C SER A 111 -2.85 -3.70 11.54
N VAL A 112 -2.26 -4.42 10.56
CA VAL A 112 -1.80 -5.82 10.59
C VAL A 112 -1.05 -6.23 11.87
N ASP A 113 -0.21 -5.35 12.43
CA ASP A 113 0.60 -5.68 13.62
C ASP A 113 0.15 -4.96 14.90
N GLY A 114 -0.91 -4.15 14.85
CA GLY A 114 -1.28 -3.25 15.96
C GLY A 114 -0.16 -2.26 16.33
N ARG A 115 0.80 -2.02 15.43
CA ARG A 115 1.91 -1.09 15.66
C ARG A 115 1.39 0.35 15.60
N GLU A 116 1.83 1.15 16.55
CA GLU A 116 1.54 2.58 16.55
C GLU A 116 2.02 3.22 15.24
N PRO A 117 1.28 4.21 14.70
CA PRO A 117 1.68 4.92 13.49
C PRO A 117 3.14 5.37 13.56
N HIS A 118 3.94 5.06 12.54
CA HIS A 118 5.35 5.43 12.52
C HIS A 118 5.49 6.94 12.35
N LEU A 119 5.85 7.63 13.43
CA LEU A 119 6.13 9.05 13.44
C LEU A 119 7.62 9.29 13.13
N PRO A 120 7.97 10.40 12.47
CA PRO A 120 9.36 10.86 12.42
C PRO A 120 9.95 10.97 13.83
N VAL A 121 11.23 10.66 13.99
CA VAL A 121 11.89 10.72 15.30
C VAL A 121 11.75 12.12 15.90
N GLY A 122 11.25 12.21 17.13
CA GLY A 122 11.03 13.47 17.83
C GLY A 122 9.72 14.19 17.50
N ALA A 123 8.87 13.61 16.63
CA ALA A 123 7.55 14.16 16.36
C ALA A 123 6.50 13.67 17.38
N ALA A 124 5.48 14.50 17.59
CA ALA A 124 4.22 14.13 18.23
C ALA A 124 3.04 14.60 17.36
N PRO A 125 1.88 13.91 17.37
CA PRO A 125 0.70 14.32 16.58
C PRO A 125 0.34 15.80 16.74
N SER A 126 0.36 16.32 17.97
CA SER A 126 0.11 17.73 18.26
C SER A 126 1.10 18.68 17.56
N THR A 127 2.40 18.39 17.64
CA THR A 127 3.44 19.21 16.99
C THR A 127 3.34 19.22 15.46
N ILE A 128 2.96 18.07 14.87
CA ILE A 128 2.71 17.95 13.43
C ILE A 128 1.50 18.80 13.04
N ASN A 129 0.40 18.65 13.77
CA ASN A 129 -0.86 19.34 13.46
C ASN A 129 -0.77 20.86 13.66
N GLU A 130 -0.08 21.32 14.70
CA GLU A 130 0.24 22.74 14.91
C GLU A 130 1.05 23.31 13.73
N THR A 131 2.09 22.59 13.30
CA THR A 131 2.92 23.02 12.16
C THR A 131 2.11 23.06 10.87
N LEU A 132 1.32 22.03 10.58
CA LEU A 132 0.44 21.99 9.42
C LEU A 132 -0.58 23.14 9.44
N ASN A 133 -1.12 23.52 10.60
CA ASN A 133 -2.01 24.68 10.72
C ASN A 133 -1.31 25.97 10.28
N VAL A 134 -0.09 26.22 10.76
CA VAL A 134 0.71 27.41 10.38
C VAL A 134 0.97 27.41 8.86
N VAL A 135 1.39 26.27 8.32
CA VAL A 135 1.72 26.11 6.90
C VAL A 135 0.49 26.29 6.01
N LEU A 136 -0.67 25.78 6.41
CA LEU A 136 -1.93 25.92 5.68
C LEU A 136 -2.41 27.37 5.63
N VAL A 137 -2.31 28.10 6.75
CA VAL A 137 -2.63 29.53 6.81
C VAL A 137 -1.69 30.33 5.90
N HIS A 138 -0.41 29.97 5.89
CA HIS A 138 0.59 30.72 5.13
C HIS A 138 0.53 30.47 3.60
N TYR A 139 0.36 29.22 3.15
CA TYR A 139 0.40 28.89 1.72
C TYR A 139 -0.96 28.68 1.05
N GLY A 140 -2.03 28.37 1.80
CA GLY A 140 -3.40 28.23 1.28
C GLY A 140 -3.58 27.20 0.16
N ASN A 141 -2.69 26.19 0.05
CA ASN A 141 -2.67 25.29 -1.09
C ASN A 141 -3.65 24.11 -0.93
N PRO A 142 -4.50 23.80 -1.95
CA PRO A 142 -5.45 22.70 -1.88
C PRO A 142 -4.83 21.32 -1.62
N ARG A 143 -3.68 21.02 -2.23
CA ARG A 143 -2.98 19.75 -2.02
C ARG A 143 -2.40 19.63 -0.61
N LEU A 144 -1.87 20.72 -0.05
CA LEU A 144 -1.48 20.74 1.37
C LEU A 144 -2.68 20.52 2.29
N ARG A 145 -3.85 21.07 1.95
CA ARG A 145 -5.08 20.87 2.74
C ARG A 145 -5.50 19.40 2.74
N ASP A 146 -5.49 18.76 1.58
CA ASP A 146 -5.77 17.32 1.45
C ASP A 146 -4.75 16.47 2.23
N ALA A 147 -3.45 16.75 2.07
CA ALA A 147 -2.40 16.06 2.82
C ALA A 147 -2.57 16.24 4.34
N ALA A 148 -2.82 17.46 4.81
CA ALA A 148 -3.02 17.73 6.23
C ALA A 148 -4.27 17.04 6.80
N MET A 149 -5.36 16.97 6.03
CA MET A 149 -6.56 16.22 6.41
C MET A 149 -6.25 14.73 6.59
N ARG A 150 -5.53 14.12 5.65
CA ARG A 150 -5.08 12.73 5.72
C ARG A 150 -4.12 12.48 6.89
N ILE A 151 -3.19 13.39 7.12
CA ILE A 151 -2.23 13.29 8.22
C ILE A 151 -2.94 13.37 9.58
N ARG A 152 -3.85 14.34 9.77
CA ARG A 152 -4.65 14.48 11.01
C ARG A 152 -5.50 13.27 11.32
N HIS A 153 -5.90 12.56 10.29
CA HIS A 153 -6.71 11.39 10.44
C HIS A 153 -5.91 10.21 11.00
N VAL A 154 -4.69 10.00 10.51
CA VAL A 154 -3.78 8.96 11.00
C VAL A 154 -3.17 9.37 12.35
N TRP A 155 -2.90 10.66 12.56
CA TRP A 155 -2.33 11.22 13.78
C TRP A 155 -3.26 12.28 14.38
N PRO A 156 -4.41 11.88 14.97
CA PRO A 156 -5.37 12.81 15.52
C PRO A 156 -4.83 13.50 16.78
N GLU A 157 -5.29 14.74 17.00
CA GLU A 157 -5.20 15.35 18.33
C GLU A 157 -6.27 14.74 19.23
N GLY A 158 -5.88 13.75 20.03
CA GLY A 158 -6.78 13.07 20.97
C GLY A 158 -7.44 11.82 20.38
N THR A 159 -8.72 11.61 20.68
CA THR A 159 -9.43 10.40 20.26
C THR A 159 -9.77 10.46 18.77
N PRO A 160 -9.51 9.40 17.99
CA PRO A 160 -9.93 9.32 16.59
C PRO A 160 -11.43 9.59 16.43
N VAL A 161 -11.80 10.37 15.43
CA VAL A 161 -13.20 10.59 15.06
C VAL A 161 -13.77 9.25 14.59
N ARG A 162 -14.91 8.85 15.17
CA ARG A 162 -15.67 7.66 14.75
C ARG A 162 -16.96 8.10 14.08
N HIS A 163 -17.15 7.66 12.85
CA HIS A 163 -18.37 7.81 12.07
C HIS A 163 -19.37 6.71 12.44
N THR A 164 -20.66 7.03 12.46
CA THR A 164 -21.70 6.01 12.54
C THR A 164 -21.88 5.39 11.17
N VAL A 165 -21.55 4.11 11.03
CA VAL A 165 -21.72 3.33 9.79
C VAL A 165 -22.62 2.13 10.10
N GLU A 166 -23.75 2.03 9.42
CA GLU A 166 -24.63 0.87 9.51
C GLU A 166 -24.18 -0.18 8.49
N ILE A 167 -23.68 -1.31 8.99
CA ILE A 167 -23.20 -2.42 8.17
C ILE A 167 -24.37 -3.37 7.91
N PRO A 168 -24.73 -3.63 6.64
CA PRO A 168 -25.77 -4.61 6.34
C PRO A 168 -25.37 -6.00 6.85
N ALA A 169 -26.34 -6.74 7.42
CA ALA A 169 -26.09 -8.06 7.99
C ALA A 169 -25.47 -9.05 6.99
N PHE A 170 -25.85 -9.00 5.72
CA PHE A 170 -25.24 -9.85 4.69
C PHE A 170 -23.75 -9.53 4.52
N LEU A 171 -23.38 -8.25 4.50
CA LEU A 171 -21.98 -7.85 4.30
C LEU A 171 -21.12 -8.24 5.49
N ASP A 172 -21.68 -8.18 6.70
CA ASP A 172 -21.02 -8.67 7.89
C ASP A 172 -20.75 -10.18 7.83
N SER A 173 -21.75 -10.97 7.40
CA SER A 173 -21.57 -12.41 7.16
C SER A 173 -20.57 -12.70 6.05
N ALA A 174 -20.56 -11.92 4.96
CA ALA A 174 -19.58 -12.05 3.88
C ALA A 174 -18.15 -11.82 4.39
N ALA A 175 -17.95 -10.80 5.24
CA ALA A 175 -16.68 -10.54 5.88
C ALA A 175 -16.22 -11.72 6.77
N GLN A 176 -17.14 -12.33 7.52
CA GLN A 176 -16.84 -13.51 8.32
C GLN A 176 -16.40 -14.71 7.46
N SER A 177 -17.05 -14.92 6.30
CA SER A 177 -16.65 -15.97 5.35
C SER A 177 -15.29 -15.68 4.70
N ILE A 178 -15.07 -14.46 4.20
CA ILE A 178 -13.82 -14.05 3.54
C ILE A 178 -12.63 -14.14 4.51
N PHE A 179 -12.81 -13.69 5.75
CA PHE A 179 -11.76 -13.75 6.77
C PHE A 179 -11.66 -15.09 7.48
N GLU A 180 -12.31 -16.16 6.99
CA GLU A 180 -12.29 -17.50 7.58
C GLU A 180 -12.56 -17.50 9.10
N SER A 181 -13.54 -16.72 9.55
CA SER A 181 -13.92 -16.54 10.98
C SER A 181 -12.86 -15.88 11.88
N ARG A 182 -11.85 -15.22 11.32
CA ARG A 182 -10.87 -14.42 12.08
C ARG A 182 -11.48 -13.12 12.56
N SER A 183 -12.02 -13.14 13.78
CA SER A 183 -12.77 -12.02 14.36
C SER A 183 -11.94 -10.75 14.51
N GLU A 184 -10.61 -10.87 14.65
CA GLU A 184 -9.71 -9.72 14.69
C GLU A 184 -9.71 -8.92 13.38
N LEU A 185 -9.79 -9.59 12.23
CA LEU A 185 -9.79 -8.94 10.92
C LEU A 185 -11.14 -8.34 10.57
N VAL A 186 -12.23 -9.01 10.97
CA VAL A 186 -13.59 -8.45 10.86
C VAL A 186 -13.66 -7.14 11.66
N GLU A 187 -13.13 -7.13 12.88
CA GLU A 187 -13.11 -5.93 13.72
C GLU A 187 -12.20 -4.84 13.14
N GLU A 188 -11.03 -5.21 12.59
CA GLU A 188 -10.15 -4.28 11.89
C GLU A 188 -10.85 -3.59 10.70
N TRP A 189 -11.54 -4.36 9.86
CA TRP A 189 -12.35 -3.81 8.76
C TRP A 189 -13.45 -2.88 9.27
N ARG A 190 -14.17 -3.26 10.33
CA ARG A 190 -15.19 -2.41 10.96
C ARG A 190 -14.60 -1.12 11.51
N VAL A 191 -13.45 -1.18 12.16
CA VAL A 191 -12.71 -0.01 12.65
C VAL A 191 -12.34 0.88 11.47
N LYS A 192 -11.74 0.33 10.39
CA LYS A 192 -11.35 1.07 9.19
C LYS A 192 -12.54 1.78 8.53
N MET A 193 -13.74 1.20 8.54
CA MET A 193 -14.97 1.86 8.07
C MET A 193 -15.35 3.08 8.90
N VAL A 194 -15.35 2.95 10.23
CA VAL A 194 -15.82 4.03 11.12
C VAL A 194 -14.74 5.07 11.40
N THR A 195 -13.47 4.72 11.26
CA THR A 195 -12.34 5.63 11.41
C THR A 195 -11.67 5.91 10.08
N GLY A 196 -12.37 5.88 8.94
CA GLY A 196 -11.83 6.32 7.65
C GLY A 196 -12.04 7.83 7.44
N ILE A 197 -11.20 8.49 6.64
CA ILE A 197 -11.33 9.95 6.37
C ILE A 197 -12.70 10.25 5.76
N GLU A 198 -13.08 9.40 4.81
CA GLU A 198 -14.37 9.40 4.16
C GLU A 198 -15.01 8.05 4.47
N PRO A 199 -15.94 7.97 5.45
CA PRO A 199 -16.61 6.72 5.75
C PRO A 199 -17.38 6.25 4.51
N PRO A 200 -17.48 4.94 4.27
CA PRO A 200 -18.19 4.43 3.12
C PRO A 200 -19.67 4.81 3.19
N THR A 201 -20.17 5.39 2.12
CA THR A 201 -21.55 5.88 1.97
C THR A 201 -22.45 4.91 1.22
N SER A 202 -21.89 3.85 0.66
CA SER A 202 -22.60 2.83 -0.12
C SER A 202 -22.07 1.43 0.19
N VAL A 203 -22.89 0.41 -0.08
CA VAL A 203 -22.51 -1.00 0.03
C VAL A 203 -21.28 -1.32 -0.81
N ASN A 204 -21.19 -0.78 -2.03
CA ASN A 204 -20.04 -1.04 -2.91
C ASN A 204 -18.74 -0.50 -2.30
N GLN A 205 -18.77 0.70 -1.69
CA GLN A 205 -17.60 1.22 -0.99
C GLN A 205 -17.21 0.38 0.24
N MET A 206 -18.21 -0.13 0.99
CA MET A 206 -17.94 -1.04 2.12
C MET A 206 -17.33 -2.37 1.64
N TRP A 207 -17.81 -2.89 0.51
CA TRP A 207 -17.28 -4.09 -0.15
C TRP A 207 -15.86 -3.90 -0.66
N SER A 208 -15.57 -2.80 -1.37
CA SER A 208 -14.21 -2.48 -1.80
C SER A 208 -13.25 -2.36 -0.61
N LEU A 209 -13.68 -1.74 0.48
CA LEU A 209 -12.87 -1.64 1.70
C LEU A 209 -12.66 -3.01 2.36
N LEU A 210 -13.64 -3.91 2.31
CA LEU A 210 -13.49 -5.29 2.78
C LEU A 210 -12.41 -6.03 2.00
N LEU A 211 -12.43 -5.92 0.67
CA LEU A 211 -11.44 -6.53 -0.20
C LEU A 211 -10.05 -5.90 -0.03
N GLU A 212 -9.97 -4.59 0.19
CA GLU A 212 -8.72 -3.90 0.50
C GLU A 212 -8.07 -4.43 1.79
N VAL A 213 -8.85 -4.55 2.88
CA VAL A 213 -8.36 -5.14 4.13
C VAL A 213 -7.97 -6.61 3.93
N ALA A 214 -8.74 -7.37 3.16
CA ALA A 214 -8.37 -8.75 2.84
C ALA A 214 -7.06 -8.84 2.05
N ALA A 215 -6.80 -7.93 1.12
CA ALA A 215 -5.56 -7.86 0.37
C ALA A 215 -4.36 -7.44 1.23
N GLU A 216 -4.54 -6.47 2.12
CA GLU A 216 -3.50 -6.05 3.10
C GLU A 216 -3.03 -7.21 3.99
N HIS A 217 -3.87 -8.24 4.19
CA HIS A 217 -3.58 -9.43 5.00
C HIS A 217 -3.27 -10.68 4.18
N GLU A 218 -3.06 -10.53 2.87
CA GLU A 218 -2.76 -11.62 1.94
C GLU A 218 -3.88 -12.69 1.93
N ILE A 219 -5.14 -12.30 2.14
CA ILE A 219 -6.29 -13.22 2.06
C ILE A 219 -6.90 -13.21 0.67
N VAL A 220 -6.85 -12.05 0.01
CA VAL A 220 -7.32 -11.81 -1.36
C VAL A 220 -6.15 -11.26 -2.16
N ALA A 221 -5.98 -11.71 -3.41
CA ALA A 221 -5.12 -11.04 -4.37
C ALA A 221 -5.98 -10.17 -5.29
N ILE A 222 -5.67 -8.88 -5.44
CA ILE A 222 -6.35 -8.00 -6.39
C ILE A 222 -5.46 -7.88 -7.62
N VAL A 223 -5.94 -8.34 -8.77
CA VAL A 223 -5.17 -8.41 -10.03
C VAL A 223 -5.92 -7.74 -11.18
N ASP A 224 -5.18 -7.12 -12.09
CA ASP A 224 -5.71 -6.54 -13.34
C ASP A 224 -5.57 -7.56 -14.50
N TRP A 225 -6.60 -7.70 -15.36
CA TRP A 225 -6.58 -8.62 -16.52
C TRP A 225 -5.49 -8.31 -17.53
N SER A 226 -5.04 -7.07 -17.58
CA SER A 226 -4.03 -6.60 -18.52
C SER A 226 -2.60 -6.86 -18.04
N GLU A 227 -2.43 -7.42 -16.84
CA GLU A 227 -1.12 -7.78 -16.32
C GLU A 227 -0.54 -9.04 -16.95
N PHE A 228 0.79 -9.16 -16.83
CA PHE A 228 1.49 -10.33 -17.31
C PHE A 228 1.21 -11.54 -16.40
N PRO A 229 1.06 -12.76 -16.95
CA PRO A 229 0.79 -13.97 -16.18
C PRO A 229 1.72 -14.18 -14.98
N GLU A 230 3.00 -13.86 -15.11
CA GLU A 230 3.97 -14.00 -14.02
C GLU A 230 3.69 -13.08 -12.81
N LEU A 231 3.14 -11.89 -13.04
CA LEU A 231 2.76 -10.97 -11.96
C LEU A 231 1.50 -11.46 -11.27
N ILE A 232 0.49 -11.82 -12.06
CA ILE A 232 -0.78 -12.37 -11.59
C ILE A 232 -0.53 -13.63 -10.74
N VAL A 233 0.30 -14.55 -11.23
CA VAL A 233 0.67 -15.77 -10.49
C VAL A 233 1.46 -15.43 -9.22
N GLY A 234 2.31 -14.40 -9.25
CA GLY A 234 3.00 -13.89 -8.07
C GLY A 234 2.05 -13.43 -6.98
N GLU A 235 1.01 -12.66 -7.34
CA GLU A 235 -0.02 -12.20 -6.41
C GLU A 235 -0.92 -13.34 -5.92
N ILE A 236 -1.33 -14.26 -6.80
CA ILE A 236 -2.12 -15.43 -6.38
C ILE A 236 -1.33 -16.32 -5.40
N CYS A 237 -0.02 -16.48 -5.64
CA CYS A 237 0.91 -17.20 -4.77
C CYS A 237 1.13 -16.48 -3.43
N SER A 238 0.95 -15.16 -3.37
CA SER A 238 1.12 -14.39 -2.13
C SER A 238 -0.06 -14.58 -1.18
N ILE A 239 -1.22 -15.05 -1.67
CA ILE A 239 -2.38 -15.38 -0.83
C ILE A 239 -1.93 -16.41 0.21
N ARG A 240 -2.13 -16.11 1.49
CA ARG A 240 -1.73 -16.93 2.65
C ARG A 240 -2.20 -18.38 2.56
N SER A 241 -3.41 -18.62 2.07
CA SER A 241 -3.94 -19.97 1.90
C SER A 241 -3.26 -20.75 0.78
N ALA A 242 -2.47 -20.10 -0.08
CA ALA A 242 -1.69 -20.75 -1.13
C ALA A 242 -0.61 -21.68 -0.57
N ASP A 243 -0.09 -21.40 0.63
CA ASP A 243 0.87 -22.27 1.35
C ASP A 243 0.32 -23.67 1.64
N MET A 244 -1.02 -23.85 1.57
CA MET A 244 -1.65 -25.14 1.73
C MET A 244 -1.48 -26.05 0.51
N PHE A 245 -1.15 -25.49 -0.65
CA PHE A 245 -1.14 -26.24 -1.90
C PHE A 245 0.25 -26.75 -2.29
N SER A 246 0.29 -27.93 -2.90
CA SER A 246 1.53 -28.54 -3.44
C SER A 246 1.66 -28.32 -4.95
N LEU A 247 1.49 -27.08 -5.40
CA LEU A 247 1.49 -26.71 -6.82
C LEU A 247 2.85 -26.23 -7.31
N ASN A 248 3.15 -26.46 -8.58
CA ASN A 248 4.31 -25.89 -9.25
C ASN A 248 3.98 -24.51 -9.84
N TRP A 249 4.03 -23.47 -9.02
CA TRP A 249 3.70 -22.09 -9.42
C TRP A 249 4.49 -21.59 -10.64
N GLN A 250 5.73 -22.07 -10.83
CA GLN A 250 6.55 -21.70 -11.97
C GLN A 250 5.95 -22.17 -13.31
N ASP A 251 5.22 -23.29 -13.32
CA ASP A 251 4.57 -23.78 -14.53
C ASP A 251 3.39 -22.89 -14.95
N TYR A 252 2.74 -22.22 -13.99
CA TYR A 252 1.68 -21.24 -14.26
C TYR A 252 2.24 -19.88 -14.68
N ALA A 253 3.33 -19.44 -14.05
CA ALA A 253 3.98 -18.17 -14.40
C ALA A 253 4.50 -18.16 -15.86
N ASN A 254 4.77 -19.33 -16.43
CA ASN A 254 5.17 -19.49 -17.83
C ASN A 254 3.97 -19.67 -18.80
N HIS A 255 2.73 -19.41 -18.35
CA HIS A 255 1.55 -19.52 -19.20
C HIS A 255 1.57 -18.47 -20.31
N HIS A 256 1.26 -18.88 -21.53
CA HIS A 256 1.24 -18.02 -22.72
C HIS A 256 -0.16 -17.87 -23.33
N GLY A 257 -1.18 -18.45 -22.70
CA GLY A 257 -2.56 -18.40 -23.15
C GLY A 257 -3.35 -17.26 -22.52
N ASP A 258 -4.68 -17.36 -22.63
CA ASP A 258 -5.60 -16.40 -22.02
C ASP A 258 -5.57 -16.49 -20.48
N ILE A 259 -5.76 -15.38 -19.78
CA ILE A 259 -5.76 -15.32 -18.31
C ILE A 259 -6.91 -16.14 -17.72
N ARG A 260 -8.05 -16.23 -18.40
CA ARG A 260 -9.15 -17.11 -17.97
C ARG A 260 -8.71 -18.56 -18.02
N GLU A 261 -8.03 -18.99 -19.09
CA GLU A 261 -7.50 -20.37 -19.19
C GLU A 261 -6.49 -20.66 -18.07
N LEU A 262 -5.68 -19.67 -17.69
CA LEU A 262 -4.78 -19.76 -16.54
C LEU A 262 -5.56 -20.01 -15.23
N PHE A 263 -6.60 -19.22 -14.97
CA PHE A 263 -7.42 -19.37 -13.76
C PHE A 263 -8.18 -20.70 -13.73
N GLU A 264 -8.74 -21.14 -14.87
CA GLU A 264 -9.39 -22.44 -14.98
C GLU A 264 -8.44 -23.59 -14.65
N ARG A 265 -7.19 -23.50 -15.13
CA ARG A 265 -6.15 -24.49 -14.83
C ARG A 265 -5.76 -24.48 -13.35
N ILE A 266 -5.47 -23.32 -12.78
CA ILE A 266 -5.14 -23.19 -11.34
C ILE A 266 -6.31 -23.69 -10.49
N GLY A 267 -7.53 -23.27 -10.81
CA GLY A 267 -8.75 -23.67 -10.11
C GLY A 267 -8.98 -25.19 -10.13
N ALA A 268 -8.73 -25.84 -11.27
CA ALA A 268 -8.86 -27.29 -11.39
C ALA A 268 -7.87 -28.05 -10.50
N ASP A 269 -6.64 -27.55 -10.36
CA ASP A 269 -5.63 -28.16 -9.49
C ASP A 269 -5.89 -27.85 -8.01
N CYS A 270 -6.29 -26.63 -7.65
CA CYS A 270 -6.72 -26.29 -6.28
C CYS A 270 -7.93 -27.13 -5.82
N LYS A 271 -8.86 -27.46 -6.73
CA LYS A 271 -10.03 -28.30 -6.45
C LYS A 271 -9.64 -29.73 -6.05
N GLN A 272 -8.56 -30.27 -6.61
CA GLN A 272 -8.03 -31.57 -6.19
C GLN A 272 -7.53 -31.55 -4.74
N GLU A 273 -7.13 -30.37 -4.25
CA GLU A 273 -6.71 -30.12 -2.87
C GLU A 273 -7.86 -29.64 -1.96
N GLY A 274 -9.11 -29.66 -2.47
CA GLY A 274 -10.31 -29.39 -1.67
C GLY A 274 -10.64 -27.91 -1.46
N ARG A 275 -10.05 -27.01 -2.25
CA ARG A 275 -10.37 -25.57 -2.26
C ARG A 275 -10.76 -25.12 -3.67
N LEU A 276 -11.49 -24.01 -3.76
CA LEU A 276 -11.86 -23.37 -5.02
C LEU A 276 -11.10 -22.06 -5.16
N LEU A 277 -10.57 -21.79 -6.35
CA LEU A 277 -10.17 -20.45 -6.74
C LEU A 277 -11.44 -19.69 -7.14
N VAL A 278 -11.71 -18.60 -6.45
CA VAL A 278 -12.91 -17.79 -6.61
C VAL A 278 -12.52 -16.36 -6.94
N SER A 279 -13.13 -15.79 -7.97
CA SER A 279 -13.09 -14.36 -8.24
C SER A 279 -14.30 -13.67 -7.60
N LEU A 280 -14.00 -12.58 -6.89
CA LEU A 280 -14.92 -11.62 -6.33
C LEU A 280 -14.87 -10.36 -7.19
N ASN A 281 -16.02 -9.94 -7.70
CA ASN A 281 -16.10 -8.71 -8.49
C ASN A 281 -15.84 -7.47 -7.61
N THR A 282 -14.94 -6.61 -8.06
CA THR A 282 -14.52 -5.36 -7.39
C THR A 282 -15.38 -4.15 -7.77
N GLY A 283 -16.18 -4.27 -8.84
CA GLY A 283 -16.90 -3.17 -9.48
C GLY A 283 -16.09 -2.43 -10.56
N GLY A 284 -14.90 -2.95 -10.93
CA GLY A 284 -14.03 -2.38 -11.97
C GLY A 284 -13.38 -3.46 -12.86
N ASP A 285 -12.26 -3.12 -13.48
CA ASP A 285 -11.49 -4.02 -14.37
C ASP A 285 -10.53 -4.95 -13.58
N GLU A 286 -10.55 -4.87 -12.25
CA GLU A 286 -9.71 -5.64 -11.32
C GLU A 286 -10.49 -6.80 -10.68
N PHE A 287 -9.81 -7.90 -10.37
CA PHE A 287 -10.41 -9.13 -9.89
C PHE A 287 -9.81 -9.46 -8.52
N ALA A 288 -10.68 -9.64 -7.53
CA ALA A 288 -10.28 -10.05 -6.19
C ALA A 288 -10.34 -11.59 -6.11
N LEU A 289 -9.19 -12.24 -6.18
CA LEU A 289 -9.05 -13.69 -6.15
C LEU A 289 -8.84 -14.21 -4.72
N ILE A 290 -9.55 -15.27 -4.35
CA ILE A 290 -9.47 -15.91 -3.03
C ILE A 290 -9.60 -17.44 -3.15
N TYR A 291 -8.99 -18.15 -2.20
CA TYR A 291 -9.18 -19.58 -2.01
C TYR A 291 -10.22 -19.86 -0.93
N LEU A 292 -11.32 -20.52 -1.30
CA LEU A 292 -12.40 -20.86 -0.37
C LEU A 292 -12.66 -22.37 -0.32
N ALA A 293 -13.17 -22.88 0.80
CA ALA A 293 -13.75 -24.21 0.78
C ALA A 293 -15.04 -24.19 -0.06
N PRO A 294 -15.43 -25.31 -0.71
CA PRO A 294 -16.64 -25.36 -1.54
C PRO A 294 -17.90 -24.87 -0.81
N LYS A 295 -18.07 -25.30 0.45
CA LYS A 295 -19.20 -24.89 1.29
C LYS A 295 -19.23 -23.37 1.51
N ASP A 296 -18.08 -22.76 1.81
CA ASP A 296 -18.00 -21.33 2.09
C ASP A 296 -18.22 -20.51 0.81
N SER A 297 -17.78 -21.03 -0.35
CA SER A 297 -18.06 -20.44 -1.66
C SER A 297 -19.55 -20.44 -1.99
N ASP A 298 -20.26 -21.55 -1.72
CA ASP A 298 -21.71 -21.67 -1.93
C ASP A 298 -22.51 -20.73 -1.00
N GLU A 299 -22.10 -20.64 0.27
CA GLU A 299 -22.69 -19.71 1.23
C GLU A 299 -22.47 -18.25 0.80
N LEU A 300 -21.26 -17.89 0.37
CA LEU A 300 -20.93 -16.55 -0.11
C LEU A 300 -21.70 -16.18 -1.38
N GLU A 301 -21.79 -17.08 -2.36
CA GLU A 301 -22.57 -16.85 -3.59
C GLU A 301 -24.06 -16.68 -3.28
N SER A 302 -24.65 -17.55 -2.45
CA SER A 302 -26.05 -17.44 -2.04
C SER A 302 -26.31 -16.10 -1.35
N LEU A 303 -25.37 -15.66 -0.51
CA LEU A 303 -25.47 -14.41 0.21
C LEU A 303 -25.43 -13.21 -0.75
N LEU A 304 -24.48 -13.18 -1.68
CA LEU A 304 -24.32 -12.08 -2.64
C LEU A 304 -25.48 -12.02 -3.65
N ASN A 305 -26.01 -13.16 -4.10
CA ASN A 305 -27.15 -13.21 -5.01
C ASN A 305 -28.46 -12.76 -4.36
N SER A 306 -28.59 -12.81 -3.03
CA SER A 306 -29.87 -12.59 -2.34
C SER A 306 -30.27 -11.13 -2.17
N VAL A 307 -29.34 -10.18 -2.34
CA VAL A 307 -29.57 -8.79 -1.89
C VAL A 307 -29.45 -7.77 -3.03
N LEU A 308 -29.04 -8.16 -4.24
CA LEU A 308 -28.29 -7.24 -5.09
C LEU A 308 -28.55 -7.26 -6.64
N ASP A 309 -29.15 -6.20 -7.21
CA ASP A 309 -29.45 -6.09 -8.67
C ASP A 309 -28.29 -5.65 -9.60
N ASP A 310 -27.11 -5.22 -9.08
CA ASP A 310 -26.08 -4.53 -9.89
C ASP A 310 -24.64 -4.73 -9.35
N ARG A 311 -24.28 -5.96 -8.96
CA ARG A 311 -23.43 -6.16 -7.77
C ARG A 311 -22.43 -7.33 -7.82
N PRO A 312 -21.57 -7.47 -6.77
CA PRO A 312 -20.43 -8.38 -6.78
C PRO A 312 -20.83 -9.82 -7.09
N THR A 313 -20.30 -10.36 -8.16
CA THR A 313 -20.48 -11.75 -8.57
C THR A 313 -19.36 -12.62 -8.03
N VAL A 314 -19.70 -13.87 -7.77
CA VAL A 314 -18.75 -14.95 -7.46
C VAL A 314 -18.56 -15.74 -8.74
N GLU A 315 -17.36 -15.71 -9.32
CA GLU A 315 -17.00 -16.61 -10.42
C GLU A 315 -16.05 -17.69 -9.87
N ARG A 316 -16.36 -18.95 -10.13
CA ARG A 316 -15.54 -20.08 -9.71
C ARG A 316 -14.77 -20.62 -10.91
N PHE A 317 -13.49 -20.92 -10.74
CA PHE A 317 -12.66 -21.50 -11.78
C PHE A 317 -12.39 -22.99 -11.52
N GLY A 318 -12.35 -23.80 -12.58
CA GLY A 318 -12.06 -25.23 -12.52
C GLY A 318 -13.20 -26.11 -12.00
N VAL A 319 -14.44 -25.61 -12.05
CA VAL A 319 -15.63 -26.33 -11.56
C VAL A 319 -16.15 -27.35 -12.54
#